data_AF-A0A9D8HD56-F1
#
_entry.id   AF-A0A9D8HD56-F1
#
_cell.length_a   1.000
_cell.length_b   1.000
_cell.length_c   1.000
_cell.angle_alpha   90.00
_cell.angle_beta   90.00
_cell.angle_gamma   90.00
#
_symmetry.space_group_name_H-M   'P 1'
#
loop_
_entity.id
_entity.type
_entity.pdbx_description
1 polymer ?
#
loop_
_entity_poly.entity_id
_entity_poly.type
_entity_poly.pdbx_seq_one_letter_code
_entity_poly.pdbx_strand_id
1 'polypeptide(L)' 'MTWPVHQVRLEPTARFLLPRCSCGWIGTARLTMTDAREEARDHALLFAGSDVIDLAGLDPAEPGQAD' A
#
# COMPACT_ATOMS: atom_id res chain seq x y z
N MET A 1 4.64 -24.12 1.83
CA MET A 1 5.48 -22.92 1.97
C MET A 1 4.62 -21.73 1.60
N THR A 2 4.17 -20.95 2.58
CA THR A 2 3.48 -19.68 2.30
C THR A 2 4.55 -18.68 1.87
N TRP A 3 4.59 -18.33 0.59
CA TRP A 3 5.39 -17.19 0.14
C TRP A 3 4.95 -15.94 0.94
N PRO A 4 5.87 -15.03 1.27
CA PRO A 4 5.50 -13.82 1.99
C PRO A 4 4.45 -13.07 1.16
N VAL A 5 3.30 -12.76 1.77
CA VAL A 5 2.25 -11.97 1.11
C VAL A 5 2.78 -10.56 0.94
N HIS A 6 2.87 -10.09 -0.31
CA HIS A 6 3.26 -8.73 -0.64
C HIS A 6 2.08 -7.79 -0.45
N GLN A 7 2.09 -7.05 0.67
CA GLN A 7 1.07 -6.04 0.95
C GLN A 7 1.66 -4.67 0.64
N VAL A 8 1.09 -3.96 -0.34
CA VAL A 8 1.53 -2.61 -0.71
C VAL A 8 0.58 -1.59 -0.11
N ARG A 9 1.09 -0.66 0.69
CA ARG A 9 0.36 0.46 1.28
C ARG A 9 0.72 1.75 0.54
N LEU A 10 -0.26 2.63 0.39
CA LEU A 10 -0.04 3.96 -0.16
C LEU A 10 0.05 4.95 1.00
N GLU A 11 1.24 5.48 1.25
CA GLU A 11 1.46 6.46 2.30
C GLU A 11 1.26 7.88 1.75
N PRO A 12 0.26 8.62 2.25
CA PRO A 12 0.08 10.02 1.88
C PRO A 12 1.15 10.88 2.55
N THR A 13 1.79 11.73 1.75
CA THR A 13 2.62 12.83 2.23
C THR A 13 1.95 14.16 1.88
N ALA A 14 2.53 15.28 2.33
CA ALA A 14 1.96 16.61 2.06
C ALA A 14 1.87 16.97 0.56
N ARG A 15 2.56 16.26 -0.34
CA ARG A 15 2.64 16.61 -1.77
C ARG A 15 2.51 15.44 -2.74
N PHE A 16 2.66 14.21 -2.27
CA PHE A 16 2.67 13.01 -3.10
C PHE A 16 2.23 11.78 -2.29
N LEU A 17 1.95 10.70 -3.00
CA LEU A 17 1.71 9.37 -2.46
C LEU A 17 2.94 8.51 -2.69
N LEU A 18 3.32 7.73 -1.68
CA LEU A 18 4.47 6.84 -1.74
C LEU A 18 4.02 5.39 -1.52
N PRO A 19 4.12 4.51 -2.53
CA PRO A 19 3.86 3.09 -2.36
C PRO A 19 4.95 2.42 -1.51
N ARG A 20 4.57 1.58 -0.55
CA ARG A 20 5.50 0.78 0.27
C ARG A 20 4.99 -0.64 0.44
N CYS A 21 5.85 -1.61 0.17
CA CYS A 21 5.53 -3.01 0.35
C CYS A 21 6.08 -3.58 1.67
N SER A 22 5.39 -4.56 2.25
CA SER A 22 5.86 -5.38 3.37
C SER A 22 7.21 -6.06 3.12
N CYS A 23 7.62 -6.23 1.86
CA CYS A 23 8.93 -6.79 1.48
C CYS A 23 10.09 -5.78 1.54
N GLY A 24 9.83 -4.52 1.87
CA GLY A 24 10.84 -3.45 1.92
C GLY A 24 10.98 -2.64 0.64
N TRP A 25 10.23 -2.95 -0.42
CA TRP A 25 10.17 -2.12 -1.63
C TRP A 25 9.50 -0.76 -1.34
N ILE A 26 10.07 0.29 -1.93
CA ILE A 26 9.57 1.66 -1.89
C ILE A 26 9.43 2.13 -3.33
N GLY A 27 8.21 2.55 -3.68
CA GLY A 27 7.87 3.07 -5.00
C GLY A 27 8.30 4.51 -5.23
N THR A 28 7.95 5.02 -6.41
CA THR A 28 8.17 6.40 -6.81
C THR A 28 7.16 7.32 -6.13
N ALA A 29 7.56 8.55 -5.81
CA ALA A 29 6.61 9.59 -5.39
C ALA A 29 5.63 9.91 -6.54
N ARG A 30 4.34 9.63 -6.33
CA ARG A 30 3.28 9.88 -7.32
C ARG A 30 2.39 11.04 -6.89
N LEU A 31 2.06 11.92 -7.83
CA LEU A 31 1.19 13.07 -7.55
C LEU A 31 -0.29 12.71 -7.54
N THR A 32 -0.66 11.60 -8.19
CA THR A 32 -2.05 11.15 -8.30
C THR A 32 -2.24 9.80 -7.62
N MET A 33 -3.47 9.59 -7.12
CA MET A 33 -3.88 8.33 -6.52
C MET A 33 -3.85 7.17 -7.52
N THR A 34 -4.26 7.45 -8.76
CA THR A 34 -4.27 6.46 -9.85
C THR A 34 -2.87 5.95 -10.15
N ASP A 35 -1.90 6.84 -10.37
CA ASP A 35 -0.51 6.44 -10.65
C ASP A 35 0.10 5.64 -9.49
N ALA A 36 -0.19 6.04 -8.24
CA ALA A 36 0.30 5.35 -7.05
C ALA A 36 -0.26 3.92 -6.95
N ARG A 37 -1.56 3.75 -7.25
CA ARG A 37 -2.23 2.44 -7.27
C ARG A 37 -1.72 1.55 -8.39
N GLU A 38 -1.53 2.09 -9.59
CA GLU A 38 -1.02 1.32 -10.72
C GLU A 38 0.39 0.80 -10.45
N GLU A 39 1.28 1.64 -9.89
CA GLU A 39 2.63 1.21 -9.50
C GLU A 39 2.62 0.17 -8.37
N ALA A 40 1.77 0.38 -7.35
CA ALA A 40 1.59 -0.59 -6.27
C ALA A 40 1.10 -1.95 -6.78
N ARG A 41 0.17 -1.94 -7.73
CA ARG A 41 -0.38 -3.14 -8.36
C ARG A 41 0.68 -3.85 -9.21
N ASP A 42 1.43 -3.11 -10.02
CA ASP A 42 2.51 -3.68 -10.84
C ASP A 42 3.52 -4.43 -9.97
N HIS A 43 3.95 -3.82 -8.87
CA HIS A 43 4.84 -4.48 -7.90
C HIS A 43 4.22 -5.74 -7.31
N ALA A 44 2.96 -5.68 -6.87
CA ALA A 44 2.26 -6.83 -6.32
C ALA A 44 2.14 -7.98 -7.33
N LEU A 45 1.88 -7.67 -8.61
CA LEU A 45 1.74 -8.67 -9.68
C LEU A 45 3.05 -9.43 -9.99
N LEU A 46 4.22 -8.88 -9.64
CA LEU A 46 5.50 -9.58 -9.79
C LEU A 46 5.67 -10.78 -8.86
N PHE A 47 4.83 -10.90 -7.81
CA PHE A 47 4.91 -11.97 -6.82
C PHE A 47 3.62 -12.81 -6.84
N ALA A 48 3.76 -14.13 -6.95
CA ALA A 48 2.62 -15.04 -7.04
C ALA A 48 1.79 -15.03 -5.73
N GLY A 49 0.50 -14.71 -5.83
CA GLY A 49 -0.45 -14.73 -4.70
C GLY A 49 -0.68 -13.38 -4.00
N SER A 50 -0.35 -12.25 -4.65
CA SER A 50 -0.48 -10.93 -4.03
C SER A 50 -1.92 -10.41 -3.97
N ASP A 51 -2.32 -9.99 -2.78
CA ASP A 51 -3.54 -9.25 -2.50
C ASP A 51 -3.19 -7.75 -2.44
N VAL A 52 -3.74 -6.95 -3.36
CA VAL A 52 -3.52 -5.49 -3.35
C VAL A 52 -4.47 -4.89 -2.31
N ILE A 53 -4.00 -4.82 -1.07
CA ILE A 53 -4.73 -4.12 -0.01
C ILE A 53 -4.50 -2.62 -0.18
N ASP A 54 -5.39 -1.98 -0.95
CA ASP A 54 -5.48 -0.52 -0.99
C ASP A 54 -5.95 -0.01 0.38
N LEU A 55 -5.01 0.38 1.25
CA LEU A 55 -5.32 0.99 2.56
C LEU A 55 -5.52 2.51 2.47
N ALA A 56 -5.70 3.08 1.28
CA ALA A 56 -6.01 4.48 1.15
C ALA A 56 -7.48 4.72 1.52
N GLY A 57 -7.72 4.76 2.82
CA GLY A 57 -9.06 4.82 3.40
C GLY A 57 -9.19 4.12 4.75
N LEU A 58 -8.15 3.49 5.32
CA LEU A 58 -8.17 3.22 6.75
C LEU A 58 -7.90 4.54 7.48
N ASP A 59 -8.98 5.28 7.75
CA ASP A 59 -9.00 6.38 8.70
C ASP A 59 -8.17 6.02 9.95
N PRO A 60 -7.28 6.89 10.45
CA PRO A 60 -6.62 6.70 11.74
C PRO A 60 -7.58 6.92 12.93
N ALA A 61 -8.83 6.47 12.85
CA ALA A 61 -9.84 6.70 13.87
C ALA A 61 -10.76 5.49 14.05
N GLU A 62 -10.26 4.46 14.75
CA GLU A 62 -11.11 3.79 15.73
C GLU A 62 -10.57 4.23 17.10
N PRO A 63 -11.08 5.32 17.71
CA PRO A 63 -10.82 5.56 19.12
C PRO A 63 -11.38 4.37 19.89
N GLY A 64 -10.55 3.85 20.80
CA GLY A 64 -10.75 2.57 21.45
C GLY A 64 -12.18 2.29 21.91
N GLN A 65 -12.61 1.06 21.67
CA GLN A 65 -13.62 0.41 22.50
C GLN A 65 -13.08 0.38 23.94
N ALA A 66 -13.48 1.36 24.74
CA ALA A 66 -13.37 1.34 26.18
C ALA A 66 -14.77 1.10 26.75
N ASP A 67 -14.89 -0.08 27.37
CA ASP A 67 -15.97 -0.63 28.22
C ASP A 67 -17.36 -0.82 27.59
#